data_AF-A0A3B8X8R2-F1
#
_entry.id   AF-A0A3B8X8R2-F1
#
_cell.length_a   1.000
_cell.length_b   1.000
_cell.length_c   1.000
_cell.angle_alpha   90.00
_cell.angle_beta   90.00
_cell.angle_gamma   90.00
#
_symmetry.space_group_name_H-M   'P 1'
#
loop_
_entity.id
_entity.type
_entity.pdbx_description
1 polymer ?
#
loop_
_entity_poly.entity_id
_entity_poly.type
_entity_poly.pdbx_seq_one_letter_code
_entity_poly.pdbx_strand_id
1 'polypeptide(L)' 'SDPEEEVLIISASGMVLRTQVGAISRIGRQTQGVIVMRLAPDDQIVAIAPVAALEEGDAKE' A
#
# COMPACT_ATOMS: atom_id res chain seq x y z
N SER A 1 -12.09 3.45 -7.60
CA SER A 1 -11.50 2.75 -6.45
C SER A 1 -12.64 2.21 -5.63
N ASP A 2 -12.81 0.91 -5.69
CA ASP A 2 -13.67 0.21 -4.75
C ASP A 2 -13.09 0.41 -3.33
N PRO A 3 -13.85 0.89 -2.34
CA PRO A 3 -13.34 1.02 -0.97
C PRO A 3 -12.92 -0.32 -0.35
N GLU A 4 -13.42 -1.44 -0.85
CA GLU A 4 -13.08 -2.80 -0.40
C GLU A 4 -11.78 -3.32 -1.01
N GLU A 5 -11.28 -2.71 -2.09
CA GLU A 5 -9.96 -3.02 -2.63
C GLU A 5 -8.89 -2.81 -1.56
N GLU A 6 -7.85 -3.63 -1.63
CA GLU A 6 -6.73 -3.56 -0.71
C GLU A 6 -5.43 -3.29 -1.46
N VAL A 7 -4.52 -2.64 -0.76
CA VAL A 7 -3.15 -2.39 -1.20
C VAL A 7 -2.18 -3.00 -0.21
N LEU A 8 -1.09 -3.54 -0.75
CA LEU A 8 0.08 -3.96 -0.02
C LEU A 8 1.17 -2.92 -0.18
N ILE A 9 1.77 -2.53 0.94
CA ILE A 9 2.87 -1.59 1.04
C ILE A 9 4.02 -2.33 1.70
N ILE A 10 5.19 -2.33 1.06
CA ILE A 10 6.36 -3.09 1.50
C ILE A 10 7.52 -2.11 1.73
N SER A 11 8.14 -2.19 2.90
CA SER A 11 9.34 -1.43 3.23
C SER A 11 10.64 -2.19 2.94
N ALA A 12 11.75 -1.47 2.84
CA ALA A 12 13.08 -2.03 2.60
C ALA A 12 13.51 -2.98 3.72
N SER A 13 13.08 -2.71 4.96
CA SER A 13 13.33 -3.58 6.11
C SER A 13 12.48 -4.87 6.12
N GLY A 14 11.58 -5.04 5.16
CA GLY A 14 10.71 -6.21 5.04
C GLY A 14 9.38 -6.08 5.79
N MET A 15 9.02 -4.90 6.29
CA MET A 15 7.68 -4.70 6.85
C MET A 15 6.64 -4.68 5.73
N VAL A 16 5.56 -5.44 5.93
CA VAL A 16 4.44 -5.53 4.98
C VAL A 16 3.17 -5.01 5.65
N LEU A 17 2.54 -4.01 5.03
CA LEU A 17 1.25 -3.47 5.44
C LEU A 17 0.21 -3.76 4.37
N ARG A 18 -0.83 -4.53 4.72
CA ARG A 18 -2.06 -4.68 3.93
C ARG A 18 -3.13 -3.77 4.51
N THR A 19 -3.72 -2.91 3.69
CA THR A 19 -4.81 -2.02 4.12
C THR A 19 -5.84 -1.84 3.03
N GLN A 20 -7.09 -1.68 3.44
CA GLN A 20 -8.17 -1.28 2.53
C GLN A 20 -7.93 0.14 2.01
N VAL A 21 -8.26 0.37 0.74
CA VAL A 21 -8.21 1.68 0.09
C VAL A 21 -9.19 2.63 0.77
N GLY A 22 -10.35 2.13 1.22
CA GLY A 22 -11.35 2.91 1.96
C GLY A 22 -10.85 3.49 3.29
N ALA A 23 -9.82 2.90 3.92
CA ALA A 23 -9.25 3.40 5.16
C ALA A 23 -8.28 4.58 4.94
N ILE A 24 -7.81 4.81 3.72
CA ILE A 24 -6.91 5.90 3.38
C ILE A 24 -7.73 7.16 3.09
N SER A 25 -7.42 8.28 3.76
CA SER A 25 -8.16 9.53 3.59
C SER A 25 -8.09 10.02 2.15
N ARG A 26 -9.26 10.26 1.55
CA ARG A 26 -9.36 10.92 0.24
C ARG A 26 -9.07 12.42 0.40
N ILE A 27 -8.02 12.88 -0.25
CA ILE A 27 -7.57 14.27 -0.22
C ILE A 27 -7.40 14.80 -1.65
N GLY A 28 -7.39 16.12 -1.80
CA GLY A 28 -7.24 16.78 -3.09
C GLY A 28 -5.87 16.54 -3.73
N ARG A 29 -5.78 16.73 -5.05
CA ARG A 29 -4.57 16.47 -5.85
C ARG A 29 -3.36 17.34 -5.51
N GLN A 30 -3.57 18.55 -4.99
CA GLN A 30 -2.50 19.46 -4.56
C GLN A 30 -2.31 19.41 -3.05
N THR A 31 -1.89 18.26 -2.52
CA THR A 31 -1.67 18.03 -1.09
C THR A 31 -0.43 17.17 -0.86
N GLN A 32 0.03 17.07 0.39
CA GLN A 32 1.19 16.26 0.76
C GLN A 32 0.88 14.77 1.01
N GLY A 33 -0.39 14.37 1.05
CA GLY A 33 -0.74 13.03 1.48
C GLY A 33 -1.18 12.94 2.95
N VAL A 34 -1.49 11.71 3.34
CA VAL A 34 -1.65 11.29 4.73
C VAL A 34 -0.67 10.16 5.02
N ILE A 35 -0.32 9.97 6.29
CA ILE A 35 0.56 8.88 6.70
C ILE A 35 -0.26 7.59 6.75
N VAL A 36 0.06 6.65 5.86
CA VAL A 36 -0.53 5.30 5.84
C VAL A 36 0.32 4.30 6.64
N MET A 37 1.65 4.46 6.59
CA MET A 37 2.61 3.62 7.31
C MET A 37 3.63 4.52 8.03
N ARG A 38 3.91 4.23 9.30
CA ARG A 38 5.02 4.87 10.02
C ARG A 38 6.26 4.01 9.84
N LEU A 39 7.33 4.62 9.36
CA LEU A 39 8.61 3.97 9.12
C LEU A 39 9.60 4.29 10.24
N ALA A 40 10.55 3.38 10.46
CA ALA A 40 11.73 3.67 11.25
C ALA A 40 12.59 4.74 10.54
N PRO A 41 13.48 5.46 11.25
CA PRO A 41 14.25 6.58 10.69
C PRO A 41 15.04 6.27 9.41
N ASP A 42 15.53 5.04 9.26
CA ASP A 42 16.34 4.60 8.12
C ASP A 42 15.61 3.59 7.21
N ASP A 43 14.28 3.51 7.32
CA ASP A 43 13.45 2.64 6.48
C ASP A 43 12.69 3.46 5.42
N GLN A 44 12.38 2.81 4.31
CA GLN A 44 11.72 3.43 3.16
C GLN A 44 10.77 2.44 2.49
N ILE A 45 9.73 2.95 1.83
CA ILE A 45 8.86 2.11 1.01
C ILE A 45 9.59 1.74 -0.28
N VAL A 46 9.62 0.44 -0.60
CA VAL A 46 10.26 -0.09 -1.81
C VAL A 46 9.24 -0.63 -2.82
N ALA A 47 8.04 -0.99 -2.38
CA ALA A 47 6.97 -1.43 -3.28
C ALA A 47 5.58 -1.08 -2.75
N ILE A 48 4.66 -0.82 -3.67
CA ILE A 48 3.22 -0.71 -3.44
C ILE A 48 2.53 -1.46 -4.56
N ALA A 49 1.60 -2.35 -4.23
CA ALA A 49 0.83 -3.12 -5.20
C ALA A 49 -0.62 -3.30 -4.73
N PRO A 50 -1.61 -3.28 -5.64
CA PRO A 50 -2.95 -3.72 -5.31
C PRO A 50 -2.94 -5.24 -5.05
N VAL A 51 -3.70 -5.70 -4.07
CA VAL A 51 -3.73 -7.13 -3.71
C VAL A 51 -4.22 -7.99 -4.90
N ALA A 52 -5.18 -7.49 -5.68
CA ALA A 52 -5.66 -8.17 -6.88
C ALA A 52 -4.55 -8.51 -7.89
N ALA A 53 -3.49 -7.69 -7.99
CA ALA A 53 -2.38 -7.96 -8.90
C ALA A 53 -1.42 -9.07 -8.40
N LEU A 54 -1.49 -9.44 -7.13
CA LEU A 54 -0.67 -10.53 -6.57
C LEU A 54 -1.37 -11.89 -6.69
N GLU A 55 -2.70 -11.93 -6.56
CA GLU A 55 -3.46 -13.17 -6.74
C GLU A 55 -3.39 -13.69 -8.19
N GLU A 56 -3.27 -12.79 -9.17
CA GLU A 56 -3.04 -13.17 -10.58
C GLU A 56 -1.59 -13.65 -10.85
N GLY A 57 -0.64 -13.31 -9.97
CA GLY A 57 0.77 -13.70 -10.08
C GLY A 57 1.07 -15.10 -9.55
N ASP A 58 0.33 -15.55 -8.53
CA ASP A 58 0.43 -16.90 -7.95
C ASP A 58 -0.30 -17.97 -8.80
N ALA A 59 -1.20 -17.54 -9.69
CA ALA A 59 -1.93 -18.42 -10.61
C ALA A 59 -1.17 -18.73 -11.93
N LYS A 60 0.07 -18.25 -12.05
CA LYS A 60 0.95 -18.52 -13.20
C LYS A 60 2.21 -19.26 -12.76
N GLU A 61 2.04 -20.48 -12.26
CA GLU A 61 3.09 -21.51 -12.24
C GLU A 61 2.52 -22.84 -12.76
#